data_AF-A0A1V5XS64-F1
#
_entry.id   AF-A0A1V5XS64-F1
#
_cell.length_a   1.000
_cell.length_b   1.000
_cell.length_c   1.000
_cell.angle_alpha   90.00
_cell.angle_beta   90.00
_cell.angle_gamma   90.00
#
_symmetry.space_group_name_H-M   'P 1'
#
loop_
_entity.id
_entity.type
_entity.pdbx_description
1 polymer ?
#
loop_
_entity_poly.entity_id
_entity_poly.type
_entity_poly.pdbx_seq_one_letter_code
_entity_poly.pdbx_strand_id
1 'polypeptide(L)'
;MRNAKTWAVIAVLSLAANLFLGGLLVGRSFRSDKPLPPPSVIGPIALLRSSQDLDPAARQIVENAREKHREEIHRSMMSASRSRRAAIEAVCAKDFDEAKAREAFRAYRDQTVGAHDVMHESLIDAAKQMTAEQRMVLREVLMRSGGRGGWKGRGRGVGAGFRKQVPQEALEEP
;
A
#
# COMPACT_ATOMS: atom_id res chain seq x y z
N MET A 1 8.19 54.60 -3.89
CA MET A 1 8.57 53.52 -4.84
C MET A 1 9.06 52.20 -4.19
N ARG A 2 9.02 52.01 -2.85
CA ARG A 2 9.48 50.76 -2.20
C ARG A 2 8.48 49.60 -2.27
N ASN A 3 7.19 49.88 -2.46
CA ASN A 3 6.13 48.86 -2.34
C ASN A 3 5.95 48.04 -3.63
N ALA A 4 6.12 48.66 -4.79
CA ALA A 4 5.92 48.00 -6.08
C ALA A 4 6.87 46.81 -6.31
N LYS A 5 8.12 46.91 -5.81
CA LYS A 5 9.09 45.82 -5.88
C LYS A 5 8.70 44.64 -4.99
N THR A 6 8.20 44.91 -3.78
CA THR A 6 7.74 43.85 -2.85
C THR A 6 6.52 43.11 -3.40
N TRP A 7 5.54 43.83 -3.96
CA TRP A 7 4.37 43.22 -4.59
C TRP A 7 4.73 42.39 -5.83
N ALA A 8 5.67 42.85 -6.65
CA ALA A 8 6.17 42.08 -7.78
C ALA A 8 6.88 40.79 -7.34
N VAL A 9 7.67 40.83 -6.27
CA VAL A 9 8.35 39.65 -5.72
C VAL A 9 7.34 38.63 -5.18
N ILE A 10 6.31 39.07 -4.45
CA ILE A 10 5.25 38.18 -3.94
C ILE A 10 4.48 37.53 -5.10
N ALA A 11 4.16 38.29 -6.14
CA ALA A 11 3.46 37.77 -7.32
C ALA A 11 4.29 36.69 -8.06
N VAL A 12 5.59 36.93 -8.24
CA VAL A 12 6.50 35.96 -8.87
C VAL A 12 6.66 34.70 -8.01
N LEU A 13 6.78 34.84 -6.69
CA LEU A 13 6.84 33.70 -5.77
C LEU A 13 5.55 32.88 -5.78
N SER A 14 4.39 33.53 -5.81
CA SER A 14 3.10 32.84 -5.90
C SER A 14 2.94 32.11 -7.22
N LEU A 15 3.36 32.73 -8.34
CA LEU A 15 3.32 32.10 -9.65
C LEU A 15 4.28 30.90 -9.73
N ALA A 16 5.49 31.03 -9.19
CA ALA A 16 6.47 29.94 -9.13
C ALA A 16 5.98 28.78 -8.25
N ALA A 17 5.35 29.05 -7.10
CA ALA A 17 4.76 28.03 -6.24
C ALA A 17 3.63 27.28 -6.97
N ASN A 18 2.76 27.99 -7.68
CA ASN A 18 1.67 27.38 -8.45
C ASN A 18 2.20 26.55 -9.63
N LEU A 19 3.21 27.03 -10.35
CA LEU A 19 3.86 26.27 -11.44
C LEU A 19 4.64 25.06 -10.90
N PHE A 20 5.25 25.16 -9.72
CA PHE A 20 5.95 24.06 -9.07
C PHE A 20 4.98 22.97 -8.61
N LEU A 21 3.87 23.35 -7.96
CA LEU A 21 2.82 22.42 -7.56
C LEU A 21 2.14 21.78 -8.78
N GLY A 22 1.82 22.58 -9.79
CA GLY A 22 1.28 22.10 -11.06
C GLY A 22 2.24 21.15 -11.78
N GLY A 23 3.52 21.50 -11.86
CA GLY A 23 4.58 20.68 -12.43
C GLY A 23 4.83 19.37 -11.66
N LEU A 24 4.68 19.38 -10.34
CA LEU A 24 4.82 18.18 -9.50
C LEU A 24 3.63 17.22 -9.68
N LEU A 25 2.42 17.76 -9.85
CA LEU A 25 1.21 16.98 -10.14
C LEU A 25 1.24 16.41 -11.57
N VAL A 26 1.62 17.22 -12.55
CA VAL A 26 1.77 16.78 -13.95
C VAL A 26 2.92 15.78 -14.08
N GLY A 27 4.07 16.04 -13.44
CA GLY A 27 5.21 15.13 -13.41
C GLY A 27 4.94 13.81 -12.67
N ARG A 28 3.96 13.79 -11.76
CA ARG A 28 3.44 12.56 -11.13
C ARG A 28 2.53 11.78 -12.09
N SER A 29 1.72 12.47 -12.90
CA SER A 29 0.83 11.86 -13.89
C SER A 29 1.56 11.29 -15.11
N PHE A 30 2.71 11.87 -15.51
CA PHE A 30 3.55 11.34 -16.58
C PHE A 30 4.48 10.20 -16.14
N ARG A 31 4.43 9.75 -14.87
CA ARG A 31 5.08 8.52 -14.41
C ARG A 31 4.12 7.32 -14.49
N SER A 32 3.67 7.01 -15.69
CA SER A 32 3.34 5.64 -16.13
C SER A 32 4.68 5.03 -16.59
N ASP A 33 5.19 3.84 -16.24
CA ASP A 33 4.59 2.55 -15.90
C ASP A 33 5.57 1.70 -15.07
N LYS A 34 5.70 1.96 -13.76
CA LYS A 34 6.08 0.87 -12.84
C LYS A 34 5.24 1.05 -11.59
N PRO A 35 4.21 0.22 -11.37
CA PRO A 35 3.61 0.18 -10.05
C PRO A 35 4.74 -0.15 -9.07
N LEU A 36 5.04 0.80 -8.19
CA LEU A 36 5.80 0.47 -6.99
C LEU A 36 5.07 -0.73 -6.39
N PRO A 37 5.76 -1.88 -6.14
CA PRO A 37 5.09 -3.00 -5.52
C PRO A 37 4.44 -2.45 -4.25
N PRO A 38 3.14 -2.72 -4.02
CA PRO A 38 2.51 -2.29 -2.79
C PRO A 38 3.41 -2.73 -1.62
N PRO A 39 3.58 -1.91 -0.57
CA PRO A 39 4.25 -2.37 0.64
C PRO A 39 3.66 -3.74 0.97
N SER A 40 4.51 -4.74 1.19
CA SER A 40 4.09 -6.11 1.47
C SER A 40 3.13 -6.07 2.65
N VAL A 41 1.84 -6.02 2.35
CA VAL A 41 0.80 -6.21 3.33
C VAL A 41 1.00 -7.65 3.75
N ILE A 42 1.39 -7.83 5.01
CA ILE A 42 1.35 -9.12 5.67
C ILE A 42 -0.09 -9.59 5.50
N GLY A 43 -0.29 -10.52 4.59
CA GLY A 43 -1.60 -10.85 4.07
C GLY A 43 -1.46 -11.86 2.94
N PRO A 44 -2.57 -12.49 2.52
CA PRO A 44 -2.50 -13.71 1.70
C PRO A 44 -1.95 -13.48 0.28
N ILE A 45 -1.71 -12.23 -0.12
CA ILE A 45 -0.96 -11.88 -1.34
C ILE A 45 0.53 -12.21 -1.22
N ALA A 46 1.10 -12.16 -0.02
CA ALA A 46 2.47 -12.61 0.23
C ALA A 46 2.58 -14.14 0.03
N LEU A 47 1.50 -14.88 0.34
CA LEU A 47 1.35 -16.33 0.10
C LEU A 47 1.46 -16.67 -1.39
N LEU A 48 0.84 -15.86 -2.25
CA LEU A 48 0.92 -16.02 -3.72
C LEU A 48 2.34 -15.92 -4.29
N ARG A 49 3.23 -15.19 -3.60
CA ARG A 49 4.64 -15.06 -4.00
C ARG A 49 5.54 -16.13 -3.40
N SER A 50 5.15 -16.67 -2.24
CA SER A 50 5.99 -17.61 -1.48
C SER A 50 5.72 -19.08 -1.79
N SER A 51 4.71 -19.41 -2.60
CA SER A 51 4.46 -20.79 -3.06
C SER A 51 5.57 -21.36 -3.95
N GLN A 52 6.46 -20.51 -4.47
CA GLN A 52 7.65 -20.93 -5.20
C GLN A 52 8.69 -21.66 -4.32
N ASP A 53 8.62 -21.47 -3.00
CA ASP A 53 9.51 -22.10 -2.03
C ASP A 53 9.03 -23.50 -1.59
N LEU A 54 7.87 -23.94 -2.08
CA LEU A 54 7.33 -25.29 -1.82
C LEU A 54 7.92 -26.32 -2.79
N ASP A 55 7.94 -27.58 -2.37
CA ASP A 55 8.23 -28.68 -3.29
C ASP A 55 7.18 -28.73 -4.43
N PRO A 56 7.51 -29.30 -5.60
CA PRO A 56 6.62 -29.27 -6.76
C PRO A 56 5.23 -29.86 -6.51
N ALA A 57 5.12 -30.91 -5.68
CA ALA A 57 3.85 -31.55 -5.40
C ALA A 57 2.97 -30.67 -4.50
N ALA A 58 3.53 -30.12 -3.41
CA ALA A 58 2.83 -29.18 -2.55
C ALA A 58 2.46 -27.88 -3.28
N ARG A 59 3.33 -27.40 -4.16
CA ARG A 59 3.06 -26.23 -5.01
C ARG A 59 1.86 -26.45 -5.91
N GLN A 60 1.77 -27.60 -6.59
CA GLN A 60 0.64 -27.91 -7.47
C GLN A 60 -0.68 -27.94 -6.70
N ILE A 61 -0.68 -28.46 -5.46
CA ILE A 61 -1.86 -28.47 -4.59
C ILE A 61 -2.35 -27.04 -4.31
N VAL A 62 -1.43 -26.13 -3.96
CA VAL A 62 -1.76 -24.71 -3.72
C VAL A 62 -2.25 -24.03 -5.00
N GLU A 63 -1.59 -24.29 -6.14
CA GLU A 63 -1.99 -23.69 -7.42
C GLU A 63 -3.39 -24.16 -7.86
N ASN A 64 -3.72 -25.44 -7.69
CA ASN A 64 -5.05 -25.99 -7.98
C ASN A 64 -6.12 -25.41 -7.07
N ALA A 65 -5.85 -25.33 -5.77
CA ALA A 65 -6.77 -24.71 -4.82
C ALA A 65 -6.99 -23.23 -5.16
N ARG A 66 -5.95 -22.52 -5.60
CA ARG A 66 -6.08 -21.12 -6.03
C ARG A 66 -6.90 -21.01 -7.32
N GLU A 67 -6.65 -21.86 -8.30
CA GLU A 67 -7.37 -21.81 -9.58
C GLU A 67 -8.88 -22.01 -9.38
N LYS A 68 -9.27 -22.90 -8.46
CA LYS A 68 -10.66 -23.10 -8.04
C LYS A 68 -11.32 -21.81 -7.54
N HIS A 69 -10.58 -20.97 -6.82
CA HIS A 69 -11.07 -19.72 -6.21
C HIS A 69 -10.71 -18.47 -7.02
N ARG A 70 -10.12 -18.63 -8.22
CA ARG A 70 -9.46 -17.53 -8.96
C ARG A 70 -10.38 -16.35 -9.23
N GLU A 71 -11.57 -16.60 -9.73
CA GLU A 71 -12.55 -15.55 -10.08
C GLU A 71 -13.01 -14.78 -8.84
N GLU A 72 -13.22 -15.49 -7.74
CA GLU A 72 -13.66 -14.89 -6.48
C GLU A 72 -12.55 -14.07 -5.84
N ILE A 73 -11.32 -14.61 -5.78
CA ILE A 73 -10.13 -13.89 -5.34
C ILE A 73 -9.97 -12.62 -6.18
N HIS A 74 -10.05 -12.72 -7.51
CA HIS A 74 -9.90 -11.57 -8.40
C HIS A 74 -10.96 -10.50 -8.12
N ARG A 75 -12.23 -10.90 -8.00
CA ARG A 75 -13.35 -9.98 -7.73
C ARG A 75 -13.19 -9.28 -6.38
N SER A 76 -12.90 -10.02 -5.32
CA SER A 76 -12.72 -9.47 -3.98
C SER A 76 -11.51 -8.52 -3.90
N MET A 77 -10.40 -8.88 -4.55
CA MET A 77 -9.23 -8.01 -4.67
C MET A 77 -9.52 -6.72 -5.44
N MET A 78 -10.29 -6.80 -6.53
CA MET A 78 -10.70 -5.62 -7.28
C MET A 78 -11.63 -4.72 -6.47
N SER A 79 -12.54 -5.30 -5.70
CA SER A 79 -13.44 -4.56 -4.81
C SER A 79 -12.68 -3.84 -3.68
N ALA A 80 -11.74 -4.53 -3.02
CA ALA A 80 -10.86 -3.94 -2.01
C ALA A 80 -10.00 -2.81 -2.59
N SER A 81 -9.50 -2.97 -3.82
CA SER A 81 -8.73 -1.93 -4.51
C SER A 81 -9.56 -0.69 -4.82
N ARG A 82 -10.80 -0.87 -5.32
CA ARG A 82 -11.73 0.22 -5.61
C ARG A 82 -12.13 0.98 -4.35
N SER A 83 -12.50 0.26 -3.28
CA SER A 83 -12.86 0.88 -2.00
C SER A 83 -11.69 1.61 -1.35
N ARG A 84 -10.45 1.11 -1.48
CA ARG A 84 -9.25 1.84 -1.05
C ARG A 84 -9.09 3.17 -1.78
N ARG A 85 -9.30 3.21 -3.10
CA ARG A 85 -9.24 4.46 -3.87
C ARG A 85 -10.31 5.44 -3.42
N ALA A 86 -11.55 4.97 -3.26
CA ALA A 86 -12.64 5.80 -2.76
C ALA A 86 -12.35 6.40 -1.38
N ALA A 87 -11.76 5.63 -0.46
CA ALA A 87 -11.35 6.13 0.86
C ALA A 87 -10.28 7.22 0.77
N ILE A 88 -9.30 7.07 -0.12
CA ILE A 88 -8.27 8.09 -0.36
C ILE A 88 -8.88 9.35 -0.99
N GLU A 89 -9.75 9.18 -1.99
CA GLU A 89 -10.44 10.28 -2.65
C GLU A 89 -11.31 11.08 -1.67
N ALA A 90 -12.02 10.41 -0.76
CA ALA A 90 -12.84 11.09 0.25
C ALA A 90 -12.03 11.95 1.22
N VAL A 91 -10.82 11.50 1.61
CA VAL A 91 -9.94 12.26 2.52
C VAL A 91 -9.21 13.39 1.79
N CYS A 92 -8.90 13.21 0.50
CA CYS A 92 -8.21 14.22 -0.31
C CYS A 92 -9.15 15.17 -1.06
N ALA A 93 -10.47 15.07 -0.82
CA ALA A 93 -11.45 15.96 -1.42
C ALA A 93 -11.20 17.42 -1.02
N LYS A 94 -11.44 18.34 -1.95
CA LYS A 94 -11.27 19.79 -1.73
C LYS A 94 -12.13 20.27 -0.55
N ASP A 95 -13.36 19.79 -0.49
CA ASP A 95 -14.28 20.02 0.61
C ASP A 95 -14.37 18.73 1.42
N PHE A 96 -13.69 18.72 2.56
CA PHE A 96 -13.61 17.53 3.41
C PHE A 96 -14.98 17.24 4.04
N ASP A 97 -15.47 16.03 3.80
CA ASP A 97 -16.71 15.50 4.36
C ASP A 97 -16.37 14.31 5.25
N GLU A 98 -16.40 14.53 6.56
CA GLU A 98 -16.04 13.51 7.55
C GLU A 98 -16.93 12.26 7.46
N ALA A 99 -18.23 12.44 7.22
CA ALA A 99 -19.18 11.34 7.14
C ALA A 99 -18.87 10.44 5.94
N LYS A 100 -18.62 11.03 4.77
CA LYS A 100 -18.21 10.29 3.57
C LYS A 100 -16.87 9.59 3.74
N ALA A 101 -15.89 10.24 4.37
CA ALA A 101 -14.61 9.60 4.65
C ALA A 101 -14.76 8.40 5.58
N ARG A 102 -15.56 8.52 6.66
CA ARG A 102 -15.85 7.41 7.59
C ARG A 102 -16.54 6.24 6.89
N GLU A 103 -17.52 6.53 6.04
CA GLU A 103 -18.24 5.52 5.26
C GLU A 103 -17.29 4.79 4.29
N ALA A 104 -16.46 5.54 3.54
CA ALA A 104 -15.50 4.98 2.61
C ALA A 104 -14.45 4.09 3.30
N PHE A 105 -13.98 4.48 4.50
CA PHE A 105 -13.11 3.62 5.30
C PHE A 105 -13.81 2.37 5.86
N ARG A 106 -15.10 2.46 6.21
CA ARG A 106 -15.88 1.28 6.61
C ARG A 106 -15.98 0.31 5.45
N ALA A 107 -16.41 0.77 4.28
CA ALA A 107 -16.48 -0.04 3.07
C ALA A 107 -15.12 -0.67 2.73
N TYR A 108 -14.03 0.10 2.82
CA TYR A 108 -12.69 -0.45 2.58
C TYR A 108 -12.32 -1.58 3.56
N ARG A 109 -12.63 -1.45 4.85
CA ARG A 109 -12.39 -2.53 5.83
C ARG A 109 -13.20 -3.76 5.49
N ASP A 110 -14.50 -3.61 5.22
CA ASP A 110 -15.40 -4.72 4.93
C ASP A 110 -14.95 -5.50 3.68
N GLN A 111 -14.57 -4.78 2.61
CA GLN A 111 -14.05 -5.40 1.38
C GLN A 111 -12.68 -6.05 1.59
N THR A 112 -11.84 -5.50 2.48
CA THR A 112 -10.54 -6.10 2.81
C THR A 112 -10.72 -7.41 3.57
N VAL A 113 -11.65 -7.45 4.54
CA VAL A 113 -11.98 -8.68 5.29
C VAL A 113 -12.50 -9.74 4.33
N GLY A 114 -13.48 -9.41 3.48
CA GLY A 114 -14.01 -10.38 2.51
C GLY A 114 -12.95 -10.90 1.53
N ALA A 115 -12.00 -10.07 1.11
CA ALA A 115 -10.88 -10.54 0.29
C ALA A 115 -9.96 -11.51 1.04
N HIS A 116 -9.71 -11.29 2.34
CA HIS A 116 -8.94 -12.21 3.17
C HIS A 116 -9.67 -13.54 3.36
N ASP A 117 -10.98 -13.52 3.60
CA ASP A 117 -11.79 -14.72 3.81
C ASP A 117 -11.69 -15.68 2.62
N VAL A 118 -11.87 -15.17 1.40
CA VAL A 118 -11.76 -15.99 0.17
C VAL A 118 -10.35 -16.60 0.02
N MET A 119 -9.31 -15.83 0.37
CA MET A 119 -7.94 -16.35 0.32
C MET A 119 -7.67 -17.39 1.42
N HIS A 120 -8.28 -17.26 2.60
CA HIS A 120 -8.21 -18.27 3.66
C HIS A 120 -8.92 -19.56 3.26
N GLU A 121 -10.08 -19.48 2.62
CA GLU A 121 -10.79 -20.66 2.10
C GLU A 121 -9.95 -21.41 1.06
N SER A 122 -9.27 -20.68 0.16
CA SER A 122 -8.33 -21.30 -0.78
C SER A 122 -7.18 -22.02 -0.07
N LEU A 123 -6.64 -21.44 1.00
CA LEU A 123 -5.57 -22.06 1.80
C LEU A 123 -6.05 -23.31 2.55
N ILE A 124 -7.26 -23.26 3.10
CA ILE A 124 -7.90 -24.41 3.77
C ILE A 124 -8.09 -25.56 2.77
N ASP A 125 -8.57 -25.26 1.56
CA ASP A 125 -8.75 -26.26 0.50
C ASP A 125 -7.42 -26.88 0.03
N ALA A 126 -6.34 -26.10 0.01
CA ALA A 126 -4.99 -26.64 -0.23
C ALA A 126 -4.54 -27.55 0.92
N ALA A 127 -4.69 -27.09 2.17
CA ALA A 127 -4.23 -27.81 3.36
C ALA A 127 -4.92 -29.17 3.55
N LYS A 128 -6.18 -29.30 3.13
CA LYS A 128 -6.93 -30.58 3.12
C LYS A 128 -6.29 -31.65 2.24
N GLN A 129 -5.60 -31.25 1.18
CA GLN A 129 -4.98 -32.15 0.20
C GLN A 129 -3.50 -32.45 0.51
N MET A 130 -2.93 -31.76 1.50
CA MET A 130 -1.53 -31.92 1.89
C MET A 130 -1.36 -33.00 2.96
N THR A 131 -0.19 -33.64 3.00
CA THR A 131 0.25 -34.44 4.14
C THR A 131 0.58 -33.55 5.35
N ALA A 132 0.78 -34.15 6.53
CA ALA A 132 1.17 -33.40 7.72
C ALA A 132 2.51 -32.68 7.53
N GLU A 133 3.47 -33.34 6.89
CA GLU A 133 4.81 -32.83 6.60
C GLU A 133 4.73 -31.64 5.64
N GLN A 134 3.92 -31.74 4.57
CA GLN A 134 3.70 -30.65 3.62
C GLN A 134 3.07 -29.43 4.29
N ARG A 135 2.12 -29.63 5.22
CA ARG A 135 1.56 -28.52 6.01
C ARG A 135 2.59 -27.83 6.91
N MET A 136 3.58 -28.57 7.43
CA MET A 136 4.66 -27.98 8.23
C MET A 136 5.60 -27.12 7.38
N VAL A 137 5.89 -27.53 6.16
CA VAL A 137 6.65 -26.70 5.19
C VAL A 137 5.83 -25.46 4.82
N LEU A 138 4.53 -25.62 4.54
CA LEU A 138 3.63 -24.51 4.28
C LEU A 138 3.61 -23.50 5.43
N ARG A 139 3.55 -23.95 6.69
CA ARG A 139 3.65 -23.09 7.88
C ARG A 139 4.92 -22.24 7.85
N GLU A 140 6.07 -22.85 7.58
CA GLU A 140 7.36 -22.14 7.55
C GLU A 140 7.38 -21.07 6.45
N VAL A 141 6.84 -21.40 5.27
CA VAL A 141 6.67 -20.46 4.16
C VAL A 141 5.75 -19.29 4.57
N LEU A 142 4.63 -19.57 5.23
CA LEU A 142 3.70 -18.54 5.71
C LEU A 142 4.35 -17.60 6.73
N MET A 143 5.10 -18.16 7.70
CA MET A 143 5.79 -17.38 8.72
C MET A 143 6.89 -16.49 8.12
N ARG A 144 7.62 -16.99 7.12
CA ARG A 144 8.63 -16.18 6.39
C ARG A 144 8.00 -15.07 5.57
N SER A 145 6.85 -15.35 4.96
CA SER A 145 6.12 -14.41 4.11
C SER A 145 5.52 -13.26 4.92
N GLY A 146 5.12 -13.51 6.17
CA GLY A 146 4.68 -12.49 7.12
C GLY A 146 5.80 -11.68 7.77
N GLY A 147 7.07 -12.11 7.67
CA GLY A 147 8.22 -11.49 8.36
C GLY A 147 9.05 -10.50 7.53
N ARG A 148 8.98 -10.52 6.19
CA ARG A 148 9.81 -9.65 5.31
C ARG A 148 9.13 -8.33 4.91
N GLY A 149 8.40 -7.71 5.84
CA GLY A 149 8.05 -6.29 5.78
C GLY A 149 9.15 -5.38 6.35
N GLY A 150 10.18 -5.96 7.00
CA GLY A 150 11.31 -5.24 7.58
C GLY A 150 12.42 -4.95 6.58
N TRP A 151 12.40 -3.73 6.01
CA TRP A 151 13.57 -2.88 5.80
C TRP A 151 14.94 -3.58 5.71
N LYS A 152 15.24 -4.27 4.61
CA LYS A 152 16.64 -4.62 4.29
C LYS A 152 16.85 -4.58 2.77
N GLY A 153 17.59 -3.56 2.32
CA GLY A 153 18.15 -3.53 0.97
C GLY A 153 17.68 -2.41 0.03
N ARG A 154 17.59 -1.15 0.48
CA ARG A 154 17.91 0.01 -0.39
C ARG A 154 18.65 1.09 0.38
N GLY A 155 19.92 0.78 0.70
CA GLY A 155 20.94 1.80 0.87
C GLY A 155 21.22 2.45 -0.48
N ARG A 156 20.42 3.47 -0.84
CA ARG A 156 20.79 4.60 -1.70
C ARG A 156 19.73 5.70 -1.52
N GLY A 157 20.02 6.64 -0.62
CA GLY A 157 19.61 8.03 -0.81
C GLY A 157 18.35 8.56 -0.13
N VAL A 158 17.84 7.99 0.98
CA VAL A 158 16.77 8.64 1.77
C VAL A 158 17.17 8.65 3.24
N GLY A 159 18.13 9.50 3.59
CA GLY A 159 18.66 9.60 4.95
C GLY A 159 19.61 10.77 5.19
N ALA A 160 19.83 11.64 4.20
CA ALA A 160 20.56 12.89 4.37
C ALA A 160 19.55 14.03 4.23
N GLY A 161 18.89 14.43 5.32
CA GLY A 161 18.05 15.62 5.30
C GLY A 161 17.15 15.81 6.51
N PHE A 162 16.71 14.73 7.17
CA PHE A 162 15.70 14.84 8.25
C PHE A 162 16.27 15.02 9.68
N ARG A 163 17.56 15.33 9.81
CA ARG A 163 18.18 15.68 11.09
C ARG A 163 19.05 16.91 10.92
N LYS A 164 18.42 18.08 10.80
CA LYS A 164 18.98 19.38 11.21
C LYS A 164 17.83 20.40 11.19
N GLN A 165 17.66 21.08 12.32
CA GLN A 165 16.72 22.19 12.58
C GLN A 165 15.32 21.79 13.08
N VAL A 166 15.29 21.18 14.26
CA VAL A 166 14.34 21.67 15.29
C VAL A 166 15.14 22.71 16.09
N PRO A 167 14.84 24.02 16.00
CA PRO A 167 15.38 25.00 16.92
C PRO A 167 14.94 24.66 18.34
N GLN A 168 15.91 24.61 19.25
CA GLN A 168 15.76 24.23 20.67
C GLN A 168 15.04 25.28 21.53
N GLU A 169 14.46 26.33 20.93
CA GLU A 169 13.93 27.50 21.64
C GLU A 169 12.49 27.33 22.16
N ALA A 170 11.86 26.16 21.95
CA ALA A 170 10.51 25.88 22.43
C ALA A 170 10.46 25.23 23.84
N LEU A 171 11.45 25.47 24.71
CA LEU A 171 11.50 24.88 26.06
C LEU A 171 11.70 25.88 27.22
N GLU A 172 11.69 27.20 26.99
CA GLU A 172 11.71 28.17 28.09
C GLU A 172 10.82 29.38 27.75
N GLU A 173 9.59 29.40 28.26
CA GLU A 173 8.91 30.65 28.62
C GLU A 173 8.39 30.51 30.07
N PRO A 174 8.74 31.43 30.98
CA PRO A 174 7.88 31.74 32.12
C PRO A 174 6.74 32.69 31.73
#